data_AF-A0A351VC80-F1
#
_entry.id   AF-A0A351VC80-F1
#
_cell.length_a   1.000
_cell.length_b   1.000
_cell.length_c   1.000
_cell.angle_alpha   90.00
_cell.angle_beta   90.00
_cell.angle_gamma   90.00
#
_symmetry.space_group_name_H-M   'P 1'
#
loop_
_entity.id
_entity.type
_entity.pdbx_description
1 polymer ?
#
loop_
_entity_poly.entity_id
_entity_poly.type
_entity_poly.pdbx_seq_one_letter_code
_entity_poly.pdbx_strand_id
1 'polypeptide(L)' 'ETGRTHQIRVHMASIGHPLLGDELYAAGRKSPFRTEGQCLHAKILGFVHPRTGDHIETDAPLPEYFERLLKSFPFC' A
#
# COMPACT_ATOMS: atom_id res chain seq x y z
N GLU A 1 -1.37 16.97 6.13
CA GLU A 1 -1.35 15.77 5.29
C GLU A 1 -2.57 15.81 4.38
N THR A 2 -2.43 15.47 3.10
CA THR A 2 -3.55 15.57 2.13
C THR A 2 -3.96 14.18 1.68
N GLY A 3 -5.24 14.00 1.33
CA GLY A 3 -5.78 12.75 0.74
C GLY A 3 -5.94 12.86 -0.77
N ARG A 4 -4.94 13.38 -1.49
CA ARG A 4 -5.06 13.57 -2.95
C ARG A 4 -5.00 12.23 -3.68
N THR A 5 -5.67 12.16 -4.82
CA THR A 5 -5.68 10.96 -5.67
C THR A 5 -4.25 10.50 -5.98
N HIS A 6 -3.98 9.22 -5.75
CA HIS A 6 -2.68 8.57 -6.00
C HIS A 6 -1.48 9.18 -5.25
N GLN A 7 -1.69 9.95 -4.18
CA GLN A 7 -0.62 10.70 -3.53
C GLN A 7 0.58 9.84 -3.13
N ILE A 8 0.35 8.70 -2.47
CA ILE A 8 1.43 7.77 -2.07
C ILE A 8 2.14 7.21 -3.31
N ARG A 9 1.38 6.80 -4.34
CA ARG A 9 1.91 6.21 -5.57
C ARG A 9 2.81 7.17 -6.33
N VAL A 10 2.35 8.40 -6.54
CA VAL A 10 3.12 9.47 -7.21
C VAL A 10 4.39 9.80 -6.43
N HIS A 11 4.27 9.93 -5.11
CA HIS A 11 5.41 10.30 -4.28
C HIS A 11 6.50 9.22 -4.33
N MET A 12 6.11 7.96 -4.15
CA MET A 12 7.02 6.81 -4.22
C MET A 12 7.67 6.69 -5.61
N ALA A 13 6.92 6.91 -6.69
CA ALA A 13 7.48 6.95 -8.03
C ALA A 13 8.46 8.13 -8.23
N SER A 14 8.15 9.31 -7.71
CA SER A 14 9.00 10.50 -7.85
C SER A 14 10.37 10.38 -7.16
N ILE A 15 10.45 9.59 -6.08
CA ILE A 15 11.71 9.31 -5.39
C ILE A 15 12.47 8.12 -6.00
N GLY A 16 12.01 7.57 -7.13
CA GLY A 16 12.65 6.45 -7.82
C GLY A 16 12.29 5.06 -7.27
N HIS A 17 11.39 4.99 -6.29
CA HIS A 17 10.92 3.76 -5.64
C HIS A 17 9.40 3.55 -5.82
N PRO A 18 8.89 3.46 -7.06
CA PRO A 18 7.47 3.20 -7.32
C PRO A 18 7.02 1.87 -6.68
N LEU A 19 5.72 1.79 -6.38
CA LEU A 19 5.13 0.61 -5.76
C LEU A 19 5.19 -0.61 -6.69
N LEU A 20 5.39 -1.78 -6.08
CA LEU A 20 5.37 -3.04 -6.80
C LEU A 20 3.96 -3.32 -7.34
N GLY A 21 3.85 -3.76 -8.59
CA GLY A 21 2.57 -4.02 -9.25
C GLY A 21 1.79 -2.77 -9.66
N ASP A 22 2.39 -1.58 -9.56
CA ASP A 22 1.77 -0.34 -10.06
C ASP A 22 1.94 -0.21 -11.58
N GLU A 23 0.89 -0.51 -12.33
CA GLU A 23 0.91 -0.46 -13.80
C GLU A 23 1.07 0.95 -14.37
N LEU A 24 0.70 2.00 -13.63
CA LEU A 24 0.71 3.38 -14.13
C LEU A 24 2.07 4.04 -13.88
N TYR A 25 2.57 3.95 -12.65
CA TYR A 25 3.79 4.65 -12.22
C TYR A 25 5.04 3.75 -12.19
N ALA A 26 4.88 2.43 -12.34
CA ALA A 26 5.99 1.47 -12.50
C ALA A 26 5.98 0.80 -13.88
N ALA A 27 5.27 1.35 -14.87
CA ALA A 27 5.22 0.84 -16.24
C ALA A 27 6.65 0.60 -16.79
N GLY A 28 6.95 -0.64 -17.16
CA GLY A 28 8.26 -1.03 -17.71
C GLY A 28 9.26 -1.58 -16.69
N ARG A 29 9.01 -1.49 -15.37
CA ARG A 29 9.78 -2.24 -14.38
C ARG A 29 9.29 -3.68 -14.32
N LYS A 30 10.06 -4.59 -14.90
CA LYS A 30 9.81 -6.03 -14.77
C LYS A 30 10.08 -6.46 -13.33
N SER A 31 9.02 -6.83 -12.63
CA SER A 31 9.12 -7.49 -11.33
C SER A 31 9.17 -9.00 -11.55
N PRO A 32 10.08 -9.75 -10.90
CA PRO A 32 10.03 -11.20 -10.88
C PRO A 32 8.88 -11.75 -10.01
N PHE A 33 8.25 -10.88 -9.20
CA PHE A 33 7.16 -11.25 -8.31
C PHE A 33 5.80 -11.09 -8.97
N ARG A 34 4.93 -12.08 -8.79
CA ARG A 34 3.54 -12.07 -9.26
C ARG A 34 2.70 -11.27 -8.28
N THR A 35 2.27 -10.07 -8.68
CA THR A 35 1.43 -9.18 -7.86
C THR A 35 -0.01 -9.17 -8.37
N GLU A 36 -0.99 -9.17 -7.47
CA GLU A 36 -2.42 -9.03 -7.78
C GLU A 36 -2.86 -7.55 -7.78
N GLY A 37 -2.03 -6.69 -8.38
CA GLY A 37 -2.22 -5.23 -8.41
C GLY A 37 -1.21 -4.46 -7.56
N GLN A 38 -1.55 -3.21 -7.23
CA GLN A 38 -0.68 -2.31 -6.46
C GLN A 38 -0.41 -2.86 -5.05
N CYS A 39 0.86 -2.96 -4.67
CA CYS A 39 1.24 -3.38 -3.33
C CYS A 39 1.09 -2.22 -2.32
N LEU A 40 -0.16 -1.81 -2.05
CA LEU A 40 -0.50 -0.76 -1.09
C LEU A 40 -1.65 -1.24 -0.20
N HIS A 41 -1.39 -1.37 1.10
CA HIS A 41 -2.37 -1.81 2.10
C HIS A 41 -2.50 -0.77 3.22
N ALA A 42 -3.73 -0.35 3.52
CA ALA A 42 -4.02 0.51 4.66
C ALA A 42 -4.24 -0.35 5.90
N LYS A 43 -3.21 -0.46 6.76
CA LYS A 43 -3.24 -1.35 7.92
C LYS A 43 -4.11 -0.84 9.07
N ILE A 44 -4.02 0.45 9.36
CA ILE A 44 -4.72 1.08 10.48
C ILE A 44 -5.55 2.23 9.94
N LEU A 45 -6.82 2.29 10.32
CA LEU A 45 -7.70 3.42 10.08
C LEU A 45 -8.19 3.94 11.43
N GLY A 46 -7.81 5.17 11.76
CA GLY A 46 -8.27 5.89 12.95
C GLY A 46 -9.14 7.07 12.57
N PHE A 47 -10.32 7.20 13.17
CA PHE A 47 -11.17 8.38 13.01
C PHE A 47 -12.03 8.63 14.25
N VAL A 48 -12.44 9.89 14.42
CA VAL A 48 -13.38 10.27 15.48
C VAL A 48 -14.79 9.94 15.01
N HIS A 49 -15.52 9.15 15.79
CA HIS A 49 -16.88 8.79 15.45
C HIS A 49 -17.78 10.04 15.43
N PRO A 50 -18.44 10.37 14.30
CA PRO A 50 -19.11 11.66 14.12
C PRO A 50 -20.32 11.87 15.03
N ARG A 51 -20.85 10.80 15.63
CA ARG A 51 -22.04 10.85 16.50
C ARG A 51 -21.71 10.74 17.99
N THR A 52 -20.67 10.00 18.36
CA THR A 52 -20.34 9.76 19.79
C THR A 52 -19.11 10.55 20.24
N GLY A 53 -18.27 11.01 19.30
CA GLY A 53 -17.02 11.70 19.61
C GLY A 53 -15.89 10.78 20.07
N ASP A 54 -16.13 9.46 20.13
CA ASP A 54 -15.12 8.49 20.54
C ASP A 54 -14.09 8.27 19.44
N HIS A 55 -12.85 8.02 19.84
CA HIS A 55 -11.80 7.61 18.92
C HIS A 55 -12.01 6.14 18.54
N ILE A 56 -12.26 5.88 17.26
CA ILE A 56 -12.34 4.52 16.71
C ILE A 56 -11.06 4.26 15.95
N GLU A 57 -10.42 3.14 16.27
CA GLU A 57 -9.29 2.60 15.52
C GLU A 57 -9.65 1.20 15.07
N THR A 58 -9.47 0.94 13.77
CA THR A 58 -9.69 -0.38 13.18
C THR A 58 -8.41 -0.85 12.51
N ASP A 59 -8.04 -2.09 12.79
CA ASP A 59 -6.97 -2.81 12.09
C ASP A 59 -7.56 -3.63 10.93
N ALA A 60 -6.85 -3.60 9.80
CA ALA A 60 -7.09 -4.48 8.67
C ALA A 60 -5.88 -5.43 8.52
N PRO A 61 -6.04 -6.74 8.76
CA PRO A 61 -4.95 -7.69 8.65
C PRO A 61 -4.40 -7.70 7.22
N LEU A 62 -3.11 -8.05 7.09
CA LEU A 62 -2.48 -8.12 5.77
C LEU A 62 -3.16 -9.21 4.93
N PRO A 63 -3.45 -8.93 3.65
CA PRO A 63 -3.94 -9.96 2.73
C PRO A 63 -2.93 -11.10 2.58
N GLU A 64 -3.43 -12.33 2.40
CA GLU A 64 -2.58 -13.52 2.30
C GLU A 64 -1.57 -13.43 1.14
N TYR A 65 -1.95 -12.84 0.00
CA TYR A 65 -1.03 -12.63 -1.12
C TYR A 65 0.15 -11.72 -0.74
N PHE A 66 -0.10 -10.71 0.12
CA PHE A 66 0.90 -9.77 0.60
C PHE A 66 1.89 -10.47 1.53
N GLU A 67 1.40 -11.32 2.43
CA GLU A 67 2.27 -12.11 3.30
C GLU A 67 3.13 -13.10 2.53
N ARG A 68 2.56 -13.79 1.54
CA ARG A 68 3.31 -14.69 0.66
C ARG A 68 4.38 -13.94 -0.12
N LEU A 69 4.05 -12.76 -0.63
CA LEU A 69 4.97 -11.87 -1.32
C LEU A 69 6.12 -11.45 -0.39
N LEU A 70 5.82 -11.01 0.84
CA LEU A 70 6.82 -10.64 1.84
C LEU A 70 7.77 -11.80 2.17
N LYS A 71 7.26 -13.03 2.29
CA LYS A 71 8.08 -14.23 2.50
C LYS A 71 8.93 -14.61 1.28
N SER A 72 8.52 -14.23 0.08
CA SER A 72 9.25 -14.53 -1.15
C SER A 72 10.45 -13.60 -1.39
N PHE A 73 10.51 -12.45 -0.70
CA PHE A 73 11.70 -11.62 -0.75
C PHE A 73 12.84 -12.32 0.00
N PRO A 74 14.00 -12.53 -0.63
CA PRO A 74 15.19 -12.91 0.09
C PRO A 74 15.52 -11.76 1.05
N PHE A 75 15.41 -11.99 2.36
CA PHE A 75 16.09 -11.16 3.34
C PHE A 75 17.57 -11.15 2.93
N CYS A 76 18.10 -9.97 2.58
CA CYS A 76 19.54 -9.77 2.52
C CYS A 76 20.16 -10.08 3.89
#